data_AF-A0A2E3NK21-F1
#
_entry.id   AF-A0A2E3NK21-F1
#
_cell.length_a   1.000
_cell.length_b   1.000
_cell.length_c   1.000
_cell.angle_alpha   90.00
_cell.angle_beta   90.00
_cell.angle_gamma   90.00
#
_symmetry.space_group_name_H-M   'P 1'
#
loop_
_entity.id
_entity.type
_entity.pdbx_description
1 polymer ?
#
loop_
_entity_poly.entity_id
_entity_poly.type
_entity_poly.pdbx_seq_one_letter_code
_entity_poly.pdbx_strand_id
1 'polypeptide(L)'
;MDDLEVDADGRFEIVLSRDEQPGNWIALEEDATTLMVRETFTRKREEERAILQIECLSDEPPPTLTADFVVNAFRRSIRFMRGSAKTFFDIVDAWIPEPNVFQEGNRDQAASTLGIPDQLYRSGWWEVGPEEVLVVDMDPPACRYWSLALCDYWGASFDYRYWNINVNDRTACVRPDGKVRILIAHRNPGIANTNWLDTAGHDRGVWTLRWMEAAEDHRPTVRRMALDQLATLD
;
A
#
# COMPACT_ATOMS: atom_id res chain seq x y z
N MET A 1 5.52 15.08 -6.97
CA MET A 1 5.37 15.95 -5.77
C MET A 1 6.37 17.10 -5.79
N ASP A 2 7.52 16.92 -6.44
CA ASP A 2 8.59 17.92 -6.46
C ASP A 2 8.29 19.12 -7.39
N ASP A 3 7.22 19.02 -8.19
CA ASP A 3 6.72 20.09 -9.06
C ASP A 3 5.52 20.85 -8.48
N LEU A 4 5.10 20.55 -7.23
CA LEU A 4 3.99 21.28 -6.60
C LEU A 4 4.47 22.66 -6.14
N GLU A 5 3.93 23.70 -6.75
CA GLU A 5 4.11 25.08 -6.33
C GLU A 5 3.29 25.34 -5.06
N VAL A 6 3.98 25.76 -4.00
CA VAL A 6 3.41 26.05 -2.68
C VAL A 6 3.82 27.45 -2.27
N ASP A 7 2.90 28.21 -1.71
CA ASP A 7 3.18 29.57 -1.21
C ASP A 7 3.98 29.56 0.10
N ALA A 8 4.36 30.74 0.58
CA ALA A 8 5.16 30.90 1.79
C ALA A 8 4.46 30.44 3.09
N ASP A 9 3.12 30.29 3.06
CA ASP A 9 2.30 29.83 4.18
C ASP A 9 1.99 28.33 4.08
N GLY A 10 2.53 27.62 3.08
CA GLY A 10 2.27 26.19 2.87
C GLY A 10 0.95 25.89 2.16
N ARG A 11 0.28 26.90 1.57
CA ARG A 11 -0.95 26.70 0.79
C ARG A 11 -0.63 26.43 -0.67
N PHE A 12 -1.53 25.70 -1.31
CA PHE A 12 -1.47 25.44 -2.73
C PHE A 12 -2.89 25.40 -3.30
N GLU A 13 -2.99 25.71 -4.59
CA GLU A 13 -4.20 25.55 -5.39
C GLU A 13 -3.85 24.65 -6.58
N ILE A 14 -4.74 23.73 -6.94
CA ILE A 14 -4.59 22.87 -8.12
C ILE A 14 -5.85 23.02 -8.96
N VAL A 15 -5.68 23.41 -10.23
CA VAL A 15 -6.80 23.43 -11.17
C VAL A 15 -6.89 22.09 -11.89
N LEU A 16 -8.08 21.48 -11.88
CA LEU A 16 -8.38 20.29 -12.68
C LEU A 16 -9.16 20.72 -13.91
N SER A 17 -8.56 20.62 -15.09
CA SER A 17 -9.18 21.08 -16.33
C SER A 17 -8.68 20.28 -17.53
N ARG A 18 -9.50 20.16 -18.57
CA ARG A 18 -9.06 19.65 -19.88
C ARG A 18 -8.07 20.62 -20.54
N ASP A 19 -8.33 21.91 -20.40
CA ASP A 19 -7.56 22.97 -21.02
C ASP A 19 -6.46 23.43 -20.06
N GLU A 20 -5.25 23.64 -20.58
CA GLU A 20 -4.06 24.03 -19.80
C GLU A 20 -4.32 25.27 -18.93
N GLN A 21 -3.82 25.23 -17.69
CA GLN A 21 -3.97 26.30 -16.69
C GLN A 21 -2.59 26.70 -16.15
N PRO A 22 -2.42 27.96 -15.72
CA PRO A 22 -1.19 28.39 -15.05
C PRO A 22 -1.03 27.75 -13.66
N GLY A 23 0.21 27.62 -13.19
CA GLY A 23 0.54 27.08 -11.87
C GLY A 23 0.31 25.57 -11.78
N ASN A 24 -0.12 25.07 -10.62
CA ASN A 24 -0.41 23.65 -10.48
C ASN A 24 -1.67 23.28 -11.24
N TRP A 25 -1.50 22.45 -12.26
CA TRP A 25 -2.59 21.99 -13.12
C TRP A 25 -2.53 20.47 -13.28
N ILE A 26 -3.69 19.83 -13.18
CA ILE A 26 -3.88 18.42 -13.53
C ILE A 26 -4.81 18.35 -14.73
N ALA A 27 -4.28 17.81 -15.83
CA ALA A 27 -5.05 17.57 -17.04
C ALA A 27 -6.18 16.57 -16.78
N LEU A 28 -7.38 16.89 -17.24
CA LEU A 28 -8.52 15.98 -17.25
C LEU A 28 -8.76 15.42 -18.66
N GLU A 29 -8.77 14.10 -18.76
CA GLU A 29 -9.27 13.40 -19.95
C GLU A 29 -10.80 13.56 -20.05
N GLU A 30 -11.37 13.37 -21.25
CA GLU A 30 -12.80 13.57 -21.51
C GLU A 30 -13.70 12.68 -20.64
N ASP A 31 -13.21 11.51 -20.26
CA ASP A 31 -13.90 10.52 -19.41
C ASP A 31 -13.38 10.47 -17.97
N ALA A 32 -12.62 11.50 -17.54
CA ALA A 32 -12.16 11.61 -16.16
C ALA A 32 -13.35 11.69 -15.18
N THR A 33 -13.41 10.75 -14.24
CA THR A 33 -14.53 10.64 -13.27
C THR A 33 -14.08 10.57 -11.82
N THR A 34 -12.78 10.44 -11.55
CA THR A 34 -12.23 10.23 -10.21
C THR A 34 -10.91 10.97 -10.05
N LEU A 35 -10.81 11.79 -9.01
CA LEU A 35 -9.54 12.28 -8.48
C LEU A 35 -9.15 11.40 -7.28
N MET A 36 -7.94 10.87 -7.28
CA MET A 36 -7.42 10.11 -6.15
C MET A 36 -6.22 10.83 -5.53
N VAL A 37 -6.40 11.29 -4.30
CA VAL A 37 -5.32 11.91 -3.52
C VAL A 37 -4.72 10.89 -2.58
N ARG A 38 -3.39 10.85 -2.50
CA ARG A 38 -2.65 9.96 -1.60
C ARG A 38 -1.66 10.76 -0.76
N GLU A 39 -1.85 10.69 0.54
CA GLU A 39 -0.89 11.17 1.53
C GLU A 39 -0.23 9.96 2.19
N THR A 40 1.07 9.80 1.95
CA THR A 40 1.87 8.72 2.54
C THR A 40 2.58 9.26 3.77
N PHE A 41 2.27 8.69 4.92
CA PHE A 41 2.89 9.07 6.19
C PHE A 41 3.94 8.05 6.60
N THR A 42 5.10 8.53 7.06
CA THR A 42 6.11 7.65 7.64
C THR A 42 5.85 7.39 9.12
N ARG A 43 5.36 8.41 9.83
CA ARG A 43 4.95 8.42 11.25
C ARG A 43 3.63 9.16 11.40
N LYS A 44 2.54 8.52 10.99
CA LYS A 44 1.19 9.11 10.91
C LYS A 44 0.68 9.86 12.16
N ARG A 45 1.16 9.50 13.36
CA ARG A 45 0.76 10.16 14.62
C ARG A 45 1.55 11.44 14.93
N GLU A 46 2.67 11.63 14.25
CA GLU A 46 3.62 12.73 14.44
C GLU A 46 3.55 13.75 13.30
N GLU A 47 2.99 13.35 12.15
CA GLU A 47 2.88 14.16 10.94
C GLU A 47 1.49 14.81 10.81
N GLU A 48 1.46 16.00 10.21
CA GLU A 48 0.24 16.73 9.91
C GLU A 48 -0.28 16.35 8.52
N ARG A 49 -1.58 16.09 8.41
CA ARG A 49 -2.24 15.81 7.12
C ARG A 49 -2.55 17.11 6.39
N ALA A 50 -2.66 17.06 5.05
CA ALA A 50 -3.17 18.20 4.32
C ALA A 50 -4.67 18.42 4.59
N ILE A 51 -5.11 19.67 4.46
CA ILE A 51 -6.53 20.04 4.51
C ILE A 51 -6.92 20.43 3.09
N LEU A 52 -7.72 19.60 2.45
CA LEU A 52 -8.08 19.73 1.03
C LEU A 52 -9.56 20.07 0.90
N GLN A 53 -9.86 21.04 0.03
CA GLN A 53 -11.21 21.37 -0.41
C GLN A 53 -11.25 21.27 -1.93
N ILE A 54 -12.36 20.73 -2.46
CA ILE A 54 -12.63 20.68 -3.90
C ILE A 54 -13.97 21.36 -4.17
N GLU A 55 -14.01 22.17 -5.23
CA GLU A 55 -15.21 22.84 -5.69
C GLU A 55 -15.30 22.83 -7.22
N CYS A 56 -16.52 22.93 -7.73
CA CYS A 56 -16.74 23.08 -9.16
C CYS A 56 -16.67 24.57 -9.50
N LEU A 57 -15.82 24.94 -10.46
CA LEU A 57 -15.68 26.33 -10.93
C LEU A 57 -16.83 26.79 -11.84
N SER A 58 -17.75 25.88 -12.21
CA SER A 58 -18.93 26.23 -13.00
C SER A 58 -20.01 26.87 -12.13
N ASP A 59 -20.55 27.98 -12.58
CA ASP A 59 -21.73 28.63 -11.99
C ASP A 59 -23.05 27.92 -12.32
N GLU A 60 -23.01 26.87 -13.16
CA GLU A 60 -24.21 26.11 -13.52
C GLU A 60 -24.75 25.32 -12.31
N PRO A 61 -26.07 25.39 -12.03
CA PRO A 61 -26.65 24.63 -10.95
C PRO A 61 -26.53 23.12 -11.24
N PRO A 62 -26.31 22.28 -10.21
CA PRO A 62 -26.26 20.83 -10.41
C PRO A 62 -27.59 20.33 -11.00
N PRO A 63 -27.55 19.31 -11.86
CA PRO A 63 -28.76 18.74 -12.45
C PRO A 63 -29.68 18.19 -11.36
N THR A 64 -31.00 18.19 -11.63
CA THR A 64 -31.97 17.61 -10.69
C THR A 64 -31.77 16.10 -10.57
N LEU A 65 -31.94 15.58 -9.35
CA LEU A 65 -31.85 14.16 -9.09
C LEU A 65 -33.02 13.42 -9.75
N THR A 66 -32.72 12.43 -10.59
CA THR A 66 -33.74 11.60 -11.24
C THR A 66 -33.73 10.17 -10.71
N ALA A 67 -34.88 9.49 -10.77
CA ALA A 67 -34.97 8.08 -10.42
C ALA A 67 -34.01 7.22 -11.28
N ASP A 68 -33.89 7.53 -12.57
CA ASP A 68 -33.00 6.82 -13.49
C ASP A 68 -31.52 6.97 -13.11
N PHE A 69 -31.10 8.17 -12.70
CA PHE A 69 -29.74 8.38 -12.18
C PHE A 69 -29.48 7.48 -10.97
N VAL A 70 -30.40 7.46 -10.00
CA VAL A 70 -30.28 6.67 -8.75
C VAL A 70 -30.21 5.18 -9.06
N VAL A 71 -31.10 4.67 -9.90
CA VAL A 71 -31.10 3.25 -10.31
C VAL A 71 -29.79 2.87 -10.99
N ASN A 72 -29.27 3.72 -11.88
CA ASN A 72 -27.99 3.48 -12.55
C ASN A 72 -26.79 3.57 -11.59
N ALA A 73 -26.83 4.48 -10.60
CA ALA A 73 -25.81 4.56 -9.55
C ALA A 73 -25.76 3.29 -8.70
N PHE A 74 -26.92 2.72 -8.32
CA PHE A 74 -26.96 1.43 -7.62
C PHE A 74 -26.38 0.30 -8.46
N ARG A 75 -26.74 0.23 -9.75
CA ARG A 75 -26.18 -0.77 -10.67
C ARG A 75 -24.66 -0.65 -10.80
N ARG A 76 -24.12 0.58 -10.93
CA ARG A 76 -22.67 0.83 -10.96
C ARG A 76 -22.00 0.38 -9.66
N SER A 77 -22.59 0.71 -8.52
CA SER A 77 -22.05 0.34 -7.20
C SER A 77 -21.99 -1.18 -7.01
N ILE A 78 -23.04 -1.91 -7.40
CA ILE A 78 -23.06 -3.38 -7.34
C ILE A 78 -21.99 -3.99 -8.26
N ARG A 79 -21.86 -3.46 -9.49
CA ARG A 79 -20.81 -3.92 -10.42
C ARG A 79 -19.41 -3.65 -9.87
N PHE A 80 -19.17 -2.48 -9.30
CA PHE A 80 -17.91 -2.12 -8.68
C PHE A 80 -17.56 -3.10 -7.55
N MET A 81 -18.46 -3.30 -6.58
CA MET A 81 -18.23 -4.24 -5.48
C MET A 81 -17.91 -5.66 -5.96
N ARG A 82 -18.68 -6.19 -6.92
CA ARG A 82 -18.44 -7.53 -7.46
C ARG A 82 -17.14 -7.63 -8.26
N GLY A 83 -16.85 -6.63 -9.07
CA GLY A 83 -15.65 -6.56 -9.90
C GLY A 83 -14.39 -6.45 -9.04
N SER A 84 -14.35 -5.48 -8.12
CA SER A 84 -13.21 -5.27 -7.23
C SER A 84 -12.93 -6.50 -6.37
N ALA A 85 -13.95 -7.10 -5.74
CA ALA A 85 -13.78 -8.32 -4.96
C ALA A 85 -13.20 -9.47 -5.80
N LYS A 86 -13.77 -9.71 -6.99
CA LYS A 86 -13.28 -10.75 -7.90
C LYS A 86 -11.83 -10.53 -8.30
N THR A 87 -11.45 -9.30 -8.67
CA THR A 87 -10.08 -8.98 -9.08
C THR A 87 -9.08 -9.33 -7.96
N PHE A 88 -9.37 -8.94 -6.71
CA PHE A 88 -8.48 -9.27 -5.60
C PHE A 88 -8.43 -10.78 -5.31
N PHE A 89 -9.55 -11.51 -5.41
CA PHE A 89 -9.54 -12.96 -5.17
C PHE A 89 -8.76 -13.69 -6.24
N ASP A 90 -8.98 -13.36 -7.51
CA ASP A 90 -8.25 -13.98 -8.61
C ASP A 90 -6.73 -13.78 -8.46
N ILE A 91 -6.31 -12.60 -7.99
CA ILE A 91 -4.90 -12.27 -7.72
C ILE A 91 -4.37 -13.10 -6.54
N VAL A 92 -5.06 -13.10 -5.41
CA VAL A 92 -4.60 -13.79 -4.19
C VAL A 92 -4.61 -15.30 -4.37
N ASP A 93 -5.65 -15.87 -4.99
CA ASP A 93 -5.77 -17.30 -5.29
C ASP A 93 -4.62 -17.80 -6.16
N ALA A 94 -4.11 -16.97 -7.08
CA ALA A 94 -2.95 -17.31 -7.90
C ALA A 94 -1.64 -17.41 -7.09
N TRP A 95 -1.56 -16.76 -5.92
CA TRP A 95 -0.37 -16.80 -5.06
C TRP A 95 -0.38 -17.95 -4.04
N ILE A 96 -1.56 -18.46 -3.68
CA ILE A 96 -1.72 -19.54 -2.68
C ILE A 96 -0.85 -20.78 -2.97
N PRO A 97 -0.72 -21.29 -4.22
CA PRO A 97 0.08 -22.47 -4.51
C PRO A 97 1.58 -22.33 -4.19
N GLU A 98 2.10 -21.11 -4.10
CA GLU A 98 3.50 -20.80 -3.81
C GLU A 98 3.60 -19.87 -2.58
N PRO A 99 3.31 -20.38 -1.37
CA PRO A 99 3.35 -19.57 -0.16
C PRO A 99 4.78 -19.13 0.17
N ASN A 100 4.87 -18.04 0.93
CA ASN A 100 6.10 -17.47 1.43
C ASN A 100 7.06 -16.95 0.35
N VAL A 101 6.50 -16.59 -0.82
CA VAL A 101 7.21 -16.00 -1.94
C VAL A 101 6.73 -14.57 -2.21
N PHE A 102 7.68 -13.63 -2.27
CA PHE A 102 7.43 -12.31 -2.85
C PHE A 102 7.35 -12.44 -4.37
N GLN A 103 6.14 -12.23 -4.90
CA GLN A 103 5.87 -12.26 -6.34
C GLN A 103 6.41 -11.00 -7.00
N GLU A 104 6.74 -11.11 -8.28
CA GLU A 104 7.14 -9.96 -9.09
C GLU A 104 5.92 -9.06 -9.32
N GLY A 105 6.12 -7.75 -9.16
CA GLY A 105 5.07 -6.78 -9.38
C GLY A 105 4.69 -6.70 -10.86
N ASN A 106 3.40 -6.73 -11.15
CA ASN A 106 2.90 -6.45 -12.49
C ASN A 106 2.43 -4.99 -12.55
N ARG A 107 3.21 -4.13 -13.25
CA ARG A 107 2.90 -2.69 -13.36
C ARG A 107 1.58 -2.43 -14.08
N ASP A 108 1.23 -3.19 -15.11
CA ASP A 108 -0.03 -3.05 -15.84
C ASP A 108 -1.22 -3.43 -14.95
N GLN A 109 -1.07 -4.52 -14.18
CA GLN A 109 -2.06 -4.92 -13.18
C GLN A 109 -2.21 -3.85 -12.09
N ALA A 110 -1.11 -3.30 -11.58
CA ALA A 110 -1.14 -2.22 -10.60
C ALA A 110 -1.87 -1.00 -11.16
N ALA A 111 -1.57 -0.57 -12.39
CA ALA A 111 -2.27 0.54 -13.05
C ALA A 111 -3.78 0.26 -13.18
N SER A 112 -4.17 -0.95 -13.59
CA SER A 112 -5.59 -1.32 -13.71
C SER A 112 -6.36 -1.36 -12.38
N THR A 113 -5.65 -1.43 -11.25
CA THR A 113 -6.20 -1.44 -9.89
C THR A 113 -5.95 -0.13 -9.15
N LEU A 114 -5.68 0.95 -9.90
CA LEU A 114 -5.43 2.30 -9.39
C LEU A 114 -4.17 2.40 -8.53
N GLY A 115 -3.18 1.53 -8.73
CA GLY A 115 -1.87 1.58 -8.08
C GLY A 115 -1.14 2.90 -8.33
N ILE A 116 -0.13 3.19 -7.50
CA ILE A 116 0.71 4.38 -7.69
C ILE A 116 1.70 4.10 -8.83
N PRO A 117 1.72 4.87 -9.93
CA PRO A 117 2.56 4.60 -11.09
C PRO A 117 4.06 4.40 -10.76
N ASP A 118 4.60 5.23 -9.86
CA ASP A 118 6.01 5.20 -9.47
C ASP A 118 6.32 4.18 -8.37
N GLN A 119 5.39 3.28 -8.07
CA GLN A 119 5.56 2.30 -7.01
C GLN A 119 5.73 0.89 -7.57
N LEU A 120 6.87 0.28 -7.22
CA LEU A 120 7.10 -1.14 -7.41
C LEU A 120 6.45 -1.91 -6.27
N TYR A 121 5.64 -2.91 -6.63
CA TYR A 121 4.98 -3.79 -5.67
C TYR A 121 5.64 -5.16 -5.67
N ARG A 122 5.85 -5.72 -4.48
CA ARG A 122 6.12 -7.14 -4.30
C ARG A 122 5.13 -7.69 -3.29
N SER A 123 4.05 -8.27 -3.79
CA SER A 123 3.01 -8.89 -2.96
C SER A 123 3.08 -10.41 -3.05
N GLY A 124 2.33 -11.11 -2.21
CA GLY A 124 2.30 -12.56 -2.23
C GLY A 124 1.54 -13.13 -1.04
N TRP A 125 1.41 -14.45 -1.05
CA TRP A 125 0.78 -15.21 0.02
C TRP A 125 1.83 -15.67 1.03
N TRP A 126 1.52 -15.57 2.32
CA TRP A 126 2.36 -16.06 3.40
C TRP A 126 1.62 -17.04 4.29
N GLU A 127 2.36 -17.98 4.88
CA GLU A 127 1.86 -18.97 5.82
C GLU A 127 2.89 -19.24 6.92
N VAL A 128 2.45 -19.10 8.18
CA VAL A 128 3.25 -19.33 9.38
C VAL A 128 2.41 -19.91 10.52
N GLY A 129 2.83 -21.07 11.01
CA GLY A 129 2.20 -21.72 12.16
C GLY A 129 2.43 -20.97 13.48
N PRO A 130 1.70 -21.34 14.55
CA PRO A 130 1.77 -20.69 15.86
C PRO A 130 3.16 -20.76 16.53
N GLU A 131 3.92 -21.82 16.24
CA GLU A 131 5.27 -22.07 16.76
C GLU A 131 6.35 -21.87 15.68
N GLU A 132 6.00 -21.24 14.57
CA GLU A 132 6.91 -20.92 13.47
C GLU A 132 7.15 -19.41 13.38
N VAL A 133 8.18 -19.03 12.63
CA VAL A 133 8.48 -17.65 12.27
C VAL A 133 8.92 -17.60 10.81
N LEU A 134 8.46 -16.56 10.09
CA LEU A 134 9.03 -16.18 8.81
C LEU A 134 10.11 -15.12 9.04
N VAL A 135 11.33 -15.45 8.66
CA VAL A 135 12.46 -14.53 8.62
C VAL A 135 12.53 -13.95 7.22
N VAL A 136 12.23 -12.66 7.10
CA VAL A 136 12.34 -11.88 5.87
C VAL A 136 13.57 -11.00 5.96
N ASP A 137 14.60 -11.34 5.20
CA ASP A 137 15.81 -10.53 5.05
C ASP A 137 15.68 -9.70 3.76
N MET A 138 15.81 -8.38 3.89
CA MET A 138 15.68 -7.41 2.80
C MET A 138 16.86 -6.45 2.78
N ASP A 139 17.22 -6.05 1.57
CA ASP A 139 18.23 -5.07 1.25
C ASP A 139 17.50 -3.92 0.52
N PRO A 140 16.95 -2.92 1.24
CA PRO A 140 16.14 -1.88 0.61
C PRO A 140 16.97 -1.11 -0.44
N PRO A 141 16.49 -0.97 -1.69
CA PRO A 141 17.17 -0.17 -2.69
C PRO A 141 17.09 1.32 -2.30
N ALA A 142 17.92 2.14 -2.93
CA ALA A 142 17.73 3.59 -2.89
C ALA A 142 16.35 3.93 -3.47
N CYS A 143 15.46 4.48 -2.64
CA CYS A 143 14.08 4.79 -2.96
C CYS A 143 13.57 5.92 -2.07
N ARG A 144 12.49 6.60 -2.50
CA ARG A 144 11.90 7.71 -1.72
C ARG A 144 11.25 7.23 -0.44
N TYR A 145 10.62 6.05 -0.50
CA TYR A 145 9.89 5.44 0.59
C TYR A 145 9.75 3.94 0.36
N TRP A 146 9.69 3.17 1.43
CA TRP A 146 9.29 1.77 1.35
C TRP A 146 8.44 1.34 2.54
N SER A 147 7.62 0.32 2.33
CA SER A 147 6.86 -0.32 3.42
C SER A 147 6.56 -1.78 3.14
N LEU A 148 6.49 -2.57 4.20
CA LEU A 148 5.91 -3.91 4.21
C LEU A 148 4.69 -3.89 5.12
N ALA A 149 3.56 -4.42 4.65
CA ALA A 149 2.36 -4.57 5.46
C ALA A 149 1.75 -5.96 5.28
N LEU A 150 1.15 -6.49 6.36
CA LEU A 150 0.35 -7.70 6.35
C LEU A 150 -1.13 -7.36 6.15
N CYS A 151 -1.75 -8.13 5.26
CA CYS A 151 -3.13 -8.03 4.85
C CYS A 151 -3.81 -9.39 4.98
N ASP A 152 -5.14 -9.37 5.05
CA ASP A 152 -5.96 -10.56 4.95
C ASP A 152 -6.09 -11.05 3.49
N TYR A 153 -6.81 -12.16 3.32
CA TYR A 153 -7.12 -12.75 2.01
C TYR A 153 -7.86 -11.77 1.07
N TRP A 154 -8.60 -10.80 1.63
CA TRP A 154 -9.36 -9.81 0.87
C TRP A 154 -8.48 -8.64 0.39
N GLY A 155 -7.18 -8.66 0.70
CA GLY A 155 -6.24 -7.60 0.39
C GLY A 155 -6.34 -6.39 1.33
N ALA A 156 -7.16 -6.46 2.37
CA ALA A 156 -7.28 -5.41 3.37
C ALA A 156 -6.18 -5.58 4.42
N SER A 157 -5.54 -4.48 4.82
CA SER A 157 -4.57 -4.53 5.92
C SER A 157 -5.22 -5.08 7.18
N PHE A 158 -4.47 -5.86 7.96
CA PHE A 158 -4.88 -6.13 9.33
C PHE A 158 -5.01 -4.84 10.15
N ASP A 159 -5.68 -4.92 11.29
CA ASP A 159 -6.01 -3.74 12.10
C ASP A 159 -4.77 -3.16 12.81
N TYR A 160 -4.08 -2.26 12.10
CA TYR A 160 -2.90 -1.56 12.58
C TYR A 160 -3.15 -0.64 13.79
N ARG A 161 -4.40 -0.46 14.23
CA ARG A 161 -4.71 0.29 15.46
C ARG A 161 -4.32 -0.50 16.71
N TYR A 162 -4.34 -1.83 16.62
CA TYR A 162 -4.12 -2.73 17.75
C TYR A 162 -2.90 -3.64 17.56
N TRP A 163 -2.53 -3.92 16.32
CA TRP A 163 -1.47 -4.89 16.00
C TRP A 163 -0.35 -4.23 15.20
N ASN A 164 0.90 -4.65 15.45
CA ASN A 164 2.05 -4.17 14.68
C ASN A 164 2.16 -4.95 13.36
N ILE A 165 1.41 -4.55 12.34
CA ILE A 165 1.26 -5.33 11.09
C ILE A 165 2.04 -4.76 9.91
N ASN A 166 2.74 -3.65 10.12
CA ASN A 166 3.52 -3.00 9.08
C ASN A 166 4.79 -2.36 9.64
N VAL A 167 5.73 -2.14 8.73
CA VAL A 167 6.95 -1.38 8.98
C VAL A 167 7.32 -0.61 7.71
N ASN A 168 8.00 0.52 7.87
CA ASN A 168 8.47 1.36 6.77
C ASN A 168 9.89 1.88 7.00
N ASP A 169 10.42 2.60 6.02
CA ASP A 169 11.78 3.16 6.00
C ASP A 169 12.16 4.07 7.18
N ARG A 170 11.19 4.61 7.93
CA ARG A 170 11.43 5.45 9.12
C ARG A 170 11.18 4.73 10.44
N THR A 171 10.45 3.63 10.43
CA THR A 171 10.08 2.86 11.63
C THR A 171 10.87 1.56 11.76
N ALA A 172 11.50 1.11 10.68
CA ALA A 172 12.34 -0.07 10.68
C ALA A 172 13.60 0.12 11.54
N CYS A 173 13.90 -0.90 12.35
CA CYS A 173 15.25 -1.15 12.82
C CYS A 173 16.10 -1.63 11.64
N VAL A 174 17.05 -0.79 11.23
CA VAL A 174 18.06 -1.09 10.21
C VAL A 174 19.32 -1.59 10.91
N ARG A 175 19.88 -2.70 10.43
CA ARG A 175 21.09 -3.30 10.98
C ARG A 175 22.34 -2.51 10.57
N PRO A 176 23.50 -2.73 11.22
CA PRO A 176 24.75 -2.03 10.89
C PRO A 176 25.21 -2.18 9.43
N ASP A 177 24.79 -3.24 8.74
CA ASP A 177 25.10 -3.49 7.33
C ASP A 177 24.13 -2.80 6.35
N GLY A 178 23.20 -1.98 6.86
CA GLY A 178 22.18 -1.28 6.06
C GLY A 178 20.97 -2.15 5.71
N LYS A 179 20.98 -3.44 6.03
CA LYS A 179 19.89 -4.38 5.73
C LYS A 179 18.83 -4.37 6.82
N VAL A 180 17.66 -4.88 6.48
CA VAL A 180 16.53 -4.99 7.40
C VAL A 180 16.13 -6.46 7.52
N ARG A 181 15.95 -6.91 8.76
CA ARG A 181 15.36 -8.21 9.07
C ARG A 181 14.00 -8.02 9.71
N ILE A 182 12.99 -8.69 9.16
CA ILE A 182 11.62 -8.68 9.62
C ILE A 182 11.22 -10.11 10.00
N LEU A 183 10.64 -10.26 11.18
CA LEU A 183 10.12 -11.51 11.72
C LEU A 183 8.59 -11.43 11.68
N ILE A 184 7.94 -12.33 10.97
CA ILE A 184 6.48 -12.45 10.97
C ILE A 184 6.12 -13.67 11.82
N ALA A 185 5.45 -13.44 12.95
CA ALA A 185 5.10 -14.48 13.92
C ALA A 185 3.90 -14.05 14.79
N HIS A 186 3.21 -15.04 15.38
CA HIS A 186 2.05 -14.83 16.27
C HIS A 186 2.39 -14.12 17.58
N ARG A 187 3.66 -14.12 17.99
CA ARG A 187 4.14 -13.45 19.21
C ARG A 187 5.49 -12.82 18.94
N ASN A 188 5.78 -11.71 19.61
CA ASN A 188 7.06 -11.04 19.51
C ASN A 188 8.19 -11.98 19.98
N PRO A 189 9.13 -12.37 19.10
CA PRO A 189 10.22 -13.26 19.49
C PRO A 189 11.29 -12.58 20.36
N GLY A 190 11.27 -11.25 20.48
CA GLY A 190 12.18 -10.50 21.35
C GLY A 190 13.63 -10.45 20.87
N ILE A 191 13.89 -10.71 19.59
CA ILE A 191 15.23 -10.69 19.00
C ILE A 191 15.67 -9.25 18.73
N ALA A 192 16.78 -8.85 19.31
CA ALA A 192 17.37 -7.53 19.10
C ALA A 192 17.76 -7.30 17.63
N ASN A 193 17.78 -6.04 17.20
CA ASN A 193 18.13 -5.64 15.83
C ASN A 193 17.27 -6.28 14.73
N THR A 194 16.02 -6.63 15.07
CA THR A 194 15.01 -7.11 14.12
C THR A 194 13.73 -6.32 14.28
N ASN A 195 12.88 -6.40 13.26
CA ASN A 195 11.52 -5.89 13.28
C ASN A 195 10.58 -7.07 13.46
N TRP A 196 9.49 -6.91 14.21
CA TRP A 196 8.48 -7.94 14.34
C TRP A 196 7.15 -7.45 13.80
N LEU A 197 6.54 -8.22 12.89
CA LEU A 197 5.17 -8.04 12.47
C LEU A 197 4.27 -9.13 13.08
N ASP A 198 3.22 -8.68 13.75
CA ASP A 198 2.21 -9.53 14.37
C ASP A 198 1.27 -10.09 13.29
N THR A 199 0.99 -11.39 13.33
CA THR A 199 0.04 -12.03 12.40
C THR A 199 -1.43 -11.71 12.73
N ALA A 200 -1.69 -10.98 13.82
CA ALA A 200 -3.01 -10.64 14.32
C ALA A 200 -3.91 -11.88 14.49
N GLY A 201 -3.31 -13.01 14.89
CA GLY A 201 -3.98 -14.30 15.09
C GLY A 201 -4.23 -15.12 13.82
N HIS A 202 -3.71 -14.70 12.66
CA HIS A 202 -3.86 -15.44 11.40
C HIS A 202 -2.65 -16.34 11.15
N ASP A 203 -2.89 -17.54 10.62
CA ASP A 203 -1.84 -18.47 10.19
C ASP A 203 -1.36 -18.18 8.76
N ARG A 204 -2.08 -17.33 8.03
CA ARG A 204 -1.82 -16.98 6.64
C ARG A 204 -2.48 -15.67 6.22
N GLY A 205 -2.00 -15.12 5.13
CA GLY A 205 -2.53 -13.89 4.56
C GLY A 205 -1.72 -13.39 3.39
N VAL A 206 -1.93 -12.13 3.05
CA VAL A 206 -1.19 -11.43 1.99
C VAL A 206 -0.15 -10.54 2.65
N TRP A 207 1.02 -10.41 2.03
CA TRP A 207 1.93 -9.30 2.31
C TRP A 207 1.98 -8.36 1.13
N THR A 208 2.30 -7.10 1.38
CA THR A 208 2.53 -6.13 0.32
C THR A 208 3.75 -5.29 0.68
N LEU A 209 4.82 -5.51 -0.08
CA LEU A 209 6.02 -4.70 -0.08
C LEU A 209 5.93 -3.66 -1.19
N ARG A 210 6.37 -2.44 -0.89
CA ARG A 210 6.31 -1.28 -1.78
C ARG A 210 7.67 -0.62 -1.81
N TRP A 211 8.20 -0.38 -3.00
CA TRP A 211 9.35 0.50 -3.24
C TRP A 211 8.87 1.70 -4.06
N MET A 212 8.90 2.90 -3.48
CA MET A 212 8.45 4.13 -4.15
C MET A 212 9.63 4.82 -4.83
N GLU A 213 9.52 5.08 -6.13
CA GLU A 213 10.55 5.72 -6.96
C GLU A 213 11.91 4.99 -6.90
N ALA A 214 11.87 3.66 -6.81
CA ALA A 214 13.08 2.84 -6.82
C ALA A 214 13.53 2.53 -8.25
N ALA A 215 14.82 2.71 -8.53
CA ALA A 215 15.43 2.31 -9.81
C ALA A 215 15.65 0.79 -9.91
N GLU A 216 15.90 0.15 -8.77
CA GLU A 216 16.21 -1.28 -8.67
C GLU A 216 15.11 -2.02 -7.91
N ASP A 217 14.78 -3.22 -8.38
CA ASP A 217 13.74 -4.05 -7.78
C ASP A 217 14.32 -5.18 -6.92
N HIS A 218 14.65 -4.88 -5.68
CA HIS A 218 15.22 -5.87 -4.76
C HIS A 218 14.15 -6.81 -4.22
N ARG A 219 14.38 -8.12 -4.40
CA ARG A 219 13.51 -9.18 -3.87
C ARG A 219 14.00 -9.62 -2.48
N PRO A 220 13.15 -9.58 -1.43
CA PRO A 220 13.51 -10.15 -0.15
C PRO A 220 13.71 -11.65 -0.21
N THR A 221 14.56 -12.16 0.68
CA THR A 221 14.70 -13.60 0.93
C THR A 221 13.84 -13.99 2.13
N VAL A 222 13.21 -15.16 2.06
CA VAL A 222 12.29 -15.65 3.10
C VAL A 222 12.73 -17.03 3.56
N ARG A 223 12.76 -17.23 4.87
CA ARG A 223 13.00 -18.53 5.51
C ARG A 223 11.92 -18.78 6.56
N ARG A 224 11.26 -19.93 6.49
CA ARG A 224 10.38 -20.42 7.57
C ARG A 224 11.17 -21.35 8.47
N MET A 225 11.05 -21.17 9.78
CA MET A 225 11.68 -22.04 10.78
C MET A 225 10.87 -22.09 12.07
N ALA A 226 11.21 -23.05 12.95
CA ALA A 226 10.63 -23.13 14.28
C ALA A 226 11.10 -21.95 15.15
N LEU A 227 10.22 -21.44 16.00
CA LEU A 227 10.48 -20.27 16.84
C LEU A 227 11.62 -20.52 17.85
N ASP A 228 11.75 -21.75 18.35
CA ASP A 228 12.80 -22.15 19.29
C ASP A 228 14.20 -22.21 18.65
N GLN A 229 14.27 -22.29 17.32
CA GLN A 229 15.51 -22.23 16.54
C GLN A 229 15.94 -20.79 16.22
N LEU A 230 15.09 -19.79 16.45
CA LEU A 230 15.37 -18.42 16.05
C LEU A 230 16.57 -17.81 16.80
N ALA A 231 16.84 -18.25 18.03
CA ALA A 231 17.97 -17.75 18.82
C ALA A 231 19.35 -18.10 18.21
N THR A 232 19.41 -19.02 17.25
CA THR A 232 20.64 -19.39 16.53
C THR A 232 20.79 -18.65 15.20
N LEU A 233 19.89 -17.70 14.90
CA LEU A 233 19.89 -16.94 13.67
C LEU A 233 20.87 -15.75 13.76
N ASP A 234 21.97 -15.83 13.02
CA ASP A 234 22.96 -14.74 12.84
C ASP A 234 22.38 -13.51 12.15
#